data_AF-A0A2S9PNM9-F1
#
_entry.id   AF-A0A2S9PNM9-F1
#
_cell.length_a   1.000
_cell.length_b   1.000
_cell.length_c   1.000
_cell.angle_alpha   90.00
_cell.angle_beta   90.00
_cell.angle_gamma   90.00
#
_symmetry.space_group_name_H-M   'P 1'
#
loop_
_entity.id
_entity.type
_entity.pdbx_description
1 polymer ?
#
loop_
_entity_poly.entity_id
_entity_poly.type
_entity_poly.pdbx_seq_one_letter_code
_entity_poly.pdbx_strand_id
1 'polypeptide(L)'
;MSLFRVTRRTPLPPAEVWRRLTDWPAHGAQVPLTRTRVLTPDPSGPGTRFTARTGVGPLAFDDPMEVVRWKPPGEGPDAAGVCRLRKHGRVVTGWAEFEVRAEPGGGTLVVWTEEIGVRGVPRAAGPVLGGAGRFVFGRALDGLLAHRPGRDTR
;
A
#
# COMPACT_ATOMS: atom_id res chain seq x y z
N MET A 1 12.13 -1.33 -14.51
CA MET A 1 11.01 -1.87 -13.72
C MET A 1 11.60 -2.89 -12.78
N SER A 2 11.15 -2.87 -11.54
CA SER A 2 11.52 -3.81 -10.49
C SER A 2 10.24 -4.33 -9.85
N LEU A 3 10.10 -5.64 -9.75
CA LEU A 3 8.99 -6.29 -9.06
C LEU A 3 9.48 -6.76 -7.69
N PHE A 4 8.74 -6.45 -6.63
CA PHE A 4 8.99 -7.01 -5.31
C PHE A 4 7.69 -7.40 -4.63
N ARG A 5 7.82 -8.32 -3.67
CA ARG A 5 6.71 -8.81 -2.86
C ARG A 5 7.09 -8.76 -1.39
N VAL A 6 6.16 -8.28 -0.57
CA VAL A 6 6.24 -8.27 0.88
C VAL A 6 5.06 -9.09 1.41
N THR A 7 5.30 -9.86 2.47
CA THR A 7 4.25 -10.62 3.14
C THR A 7 4.34 -10.37 4.63
N ARG A 8 3.18 -10.16 5.26
CA ARG A 8 3.03 -9.90 6.69
C ARG A 8 1.86 -10.68 7.24
N ARG A 9 2.01 -11.18 8.46
CA ARG A 9 0.93 -11.79 9.24
C ARG A 9 0.62 -10.89 10.42
N THR A 10 -0.65 -10.80 10.77
CA THR A 10 -1.13 -10.00 11.90
C THR A 10 -2.29 -10.71 12.59
N PRO A 11 -2.45 -10.59 13.92
CA PRO A 11 -3.63 -11.11 14.62
C PRO A 11 -4.90 -10.30 14.35
N LEU A 12 -4.81 -9.14 13.67
CA LEU A 12 -5.97 -8.31 13.35
C LEU A 12 -6.93 -9.02 12.38
N PRO A 13 -8.25 -8.80 12.49
CA PRO A 13 -9.23 -9.37 11.57
C PRO A 13 -9.11 -8.74 10.17
N PRO A 14 -9.50 -9.44 9.07
CA PRO A 14 -9.32 -8.96 7.70
C PRO A 14 -9.95 -7.59 7.43
N ALA A 15 -11.12 -7.31 7.99
CA ALA A 15 -11.80 -6.02 7.82
C ALA A 15 -11.01 -4.85 8.44
N GLU A 16 -10.39 -5.05 9.59
CA GLU A 16 -9.52 -4.07 10.25
C GLU A 16 -8.27 -3.78 9.41
N VAL A 17 -7.64 -4.86 8.94
CA VAL A 17 -6.46 -4.76 8.07
C VAL A 17 -6.78 -4.03 6.78
N TRP A 18 -7.90 -4.39 6.13
CA TRP A 18 -8.38 -3.72 4.94
C TRP A 18 -8.52 -2.22 5.17
N ARG A 19 -9.27 -1.82 6.21
CA ARG A 19 -9.50 -0.41 6.55
C ARG A 19 -8.19 0.38 6.64
N ARG A 20 -7.18 -0.18 7.31
CA ARG A 20 -5.87 0.48 7.49
C ARG A 20 -5.05 0.55 6.23
N LEU A 21 -5.06 -0.50 5.42
CA LEU A 21 -4.33 -0.51 4.14
C LEU A 21 -4.91 0.48 3.14
N THR A 22 -6.23 0.71 3.22
CA THR A 22 -6.98 1.61 2.33
C THR A 22 -7.12 3.04 2.86
N ASP A 23 -6.68 3.31 4.09
CA ASP A 23 -6.51 4.68 4.58
C ASP A 23 -5.28 5.27 3.88
N TRP A 24 -5.47 5.85 2.69
CA TRP A 24 -4.37 6.33 1.85
C TRP A 24 -3.47 7.37 2.55
N PRO A 25 -4.03 8.35 3.30
CA PRO A 25 -3.23 9.25 4.13
C PRO A 25 -2.39 8.52 5.18
N ALA A 26 -2.98 7.64 5.99
CA ALA A 26 -2.25 6.93 7.05
C ALA A 26 -1.20 5.96 6.48
N HIS A 27 -1.52 5.30 5.36
CA HIS A 27 -0.59 4.46 4.63
C HIS A 27 0.62 5.27 4.16
N GLY A 28 0.38 6.39 3.46
CA GLY A 28 1.46 7.24 2.98
C GLY A 28 2.35 7.79 4.09
N ALA A 29 1.77 8.08 5.26
CA ALA A 29 2.51 8.57 6.42
C ALA A 29 3.52 7.55 6.99
N GLN A 30 3.35 6.25 6.69
CA GLN A 30 4.33 5.24 7.07
C GLN A 30 5.54 5.17 6.12
N VAL A 31 5.48 5.81 4.96
CA VAL A 31 6.58 5.89 4.00
C VAL A 31 7.41 7.15 4.32
N PRO A 32 8.74 7.03 4.54
CA PRO A 32 9.57 8.17 4.90
C PRO A 32 9.50 9.30 3.86
N LEU A 33 9.36 10.53 4.35
CA LEU A 33 9.29 11.75 3.52
C LEU A 33 8.13 11.76 2.52
N THR A 34 7.08 10.96 2.76
CA THR A 34 5.89 10.89 1.91
C THR A 34 4.69 11.53 2.59
N ARG A 35 3.92 12.30 1.82
CA ARG A 35 2.59 12.80 2.20
C ARG A 35 1.58 12.41 1.14
N THR A 36 0.44 11.88 1.56
CA THR A 36 -0.62 11.48 0.64
C THR A 36 -1.81 12.43 0.71
N ARG A 37 -2.29 12.87 -0.45
CA ARG A 37 -3.54 13.63 -0.59
C ARG A 37 -4.51 12.83 -1.46
N VAL A 38 -5.71 12.59 -0.94
CA VAL A 38 -6.81 12.00 -1.71
C VAL A 38 -7.46 13.07 -2.56
N LEU A 39 -7.72 12.77 -3.83
CA LEU A 39 -8.29 13.68 -4.82
C LEU A 39 -9.75 13.38 -5.14
N THR A 40 -10.22 12.18 -4.80
CA THR A 40 -11.61 11.75 -4.98
C THR A 40 -12.33 11.74 -3.61
N PRO A 41 -13.59 12.19 -3.53
CA PRO A 41 -14.39 12.03 -2.30
C PRO A 41 -14.62 10.56 -1.94
N ASP A 42 -14.92 10.29 -0.68
CA ASP A 42 -15.36 8.98 -0.22
C ASP A 42 -16.76 8.61 -0.78
N PRO A 43 -17.09 7.31 -0.85
CA PRO A 43 -16.28 6.15 -0.44
C PRO A 43 -15.20 5.77 -1.47
N SER A 44 -14.09 5.20 -0.99
CA SER A 44 -13.05 4.64 -1.85
C SER A 44 -13.56 3.42 -2.65
N GLY A 45 -13.14 3.33 -3.92
CA GLY A 45 -13.50 2.29 -4.87
C GLY A 45 -12.70 2.40 -6.18
N PRO A 46 -13.06 1.65 -7.24
CA PRO A 46 -12.44 1.82 -8.54
C PRO A 46 -12.61 3.27 -9.04
N GLY A 47 -11.54 3.87 -9.55
CA GLY A 47 -11.50 5.26 -9.96
C GLY A 47 -11.12 6.25 -8.84
N THR A 48 -10.98 5.81 -7.58
CA THR A 48 -10.41 6.65 -6.53
C THR A 48 -8.98 7.05 -6.89
N ARG A 49 -8.71 8.35 -6.82
CA ARG A 49 -7.40 8.93 -7.12
C ARG A 49 -6.80 9.59 -5.90
N PHE A 50 -5.51 9.42 -5.73
CA PHE A 50 -4.73 10.09 -4.70
C PHE A 50 -3.31 10.32 -5.22
N THR A 51 -2.58 11.23 -4.57
CA THR A 51 -1.19 11.51 -4.91
C THR A 51 -0.33 11.32 -3.68
N ALA A 52 0.68 10.46 -3.80
CA ALA A 52 1.76 10.37 -2.82
C ALA A 52 2.91 11.28 -3.27
N ARG A 53 3.14 12.36 -2.53
CA ARG A 53 4.27 13.26 -2.76
C ARG A 53 5.43 12.83 -1.88
N THR A 54 6.58 12.52 -2.49
CA THR A 54 7.77 12.03 -1.78
C THR A 54 8.96 12.96 -2.00
N GLY A 55 9.65 13.33 -0.91
CA GLY A 55 10.89 14.13 -0.94
C GLY A 55 10.81 15.41 -0.11
N VAL A 56 11.86 16.24 -0.19
CA VAL A 56 12.01 17.47 0.60
C VAL A 56 12.21 18.67 -0.31
N GLY A 57 11.40 19.71 -0.11
CA GLY A 57 11.50 20.98 -0.86
C GLY A 57 11.40 20.76 -2.39
N PRO A 58 12.32 21.35 -3.18
CA PRO A 58 12.31 21.24 -4.65
C PRO A 58 12.70 19.84 -5.17
N LEU A 59 13.23 18.96 -4.31
CA LEU A 59 13.59 17.58 -4.65
C LEU A 59 12.43 16.59 -4.48
N ALA A 60 11.21 17.10 -4.28
CA ALA A 60 10.02 16.27 -4.16
C ALA A 60 9.40 15.94 -5.52
N PHE A 61 8.86 14.73 -5.66
CA PHE A 61 8.11 14.29 -6.82
C PHE A 61 6.73 13.77 -6.41
N ASP A 62 5.79 13.83 -7.35
CA ASP A 62 4.44 13.30 -7.18
C ASP A 62 4.32 11.93 -7.85
N ASP A 63 3.72 10.98 -7.12
CA ASP A 63 3.27 9.67 -7.59
C ASP A 63 1.73 9.63 -7.57
N PRO A 64 1.05 10.16 -8.59
CA PRO A 64 -0.40 10.06 -8.72
C PRO A 64 -0.81 8.61 -9.00
N MET A 65 -1.78 8.12 -8.23
CA MET A 65 -2.28 6.76 -8.28
C MET A 65 -3.78 6.70 -8.47
N GLU A 66 -4.23 5.65 -9.15
CA GLU A 66 -5.65 5.33 -9.36
C GLU A 66 -5.92 3.91 -8.87
N VAL A 67 -6.98 3.73 -8.09
CA VAL A 67 -7.51 2.42 -7.75
C VAL A 67 -8.18 1.83 -9.00
N VAL A 68 -7.62 0.77 -9.55
CA VAL A 68 -8.15 0.09 -10.75
C VAL A 68 -8.89 -1.21 -10.42
N ARG A 69 -8.67 -1.76 -9.23
CA ARG A 69 -9.43 -2.89 -8.69
C ARG A 69 -9.69 -2.66 -7.21
N TRP A 70 -10.92 -2.97 -6.81
CA TRP A 70 -11.36 -2.84 -5.43
C TRP A 70 -12.33 -3.96 -5.09
N LYS A 71 -11.92 -4.85 -4.18
CA LYS A 71 -12.74 -5.92 -3.64
C LYS A 71 -12.42 -6.02 -2.15
N PRO A 72 -13.24 -5.46 -1.26
CA PRO A 72 -13.07 -5.67 0.18
C PRO A 72 -13.13 -7.16 0.56
N PRO A 73 -12.48 -7.60 1.65
CA PRO A 73 -12.62 -8.96 2.13
C PRO A 73 -14.08 -9.23 2.53
N GLY A 74 -14.60 -10.39 2.16
CA GLY A 74 -15.95 -10.81 2.51
C GLY A 74 -15.97 -11.67 3.79
N GLU A 75 -17.15 -12.16 4.14
CA GLU A 75 -17.33 -13.11 5.23
C GLU A 75 -17.02 -14.52 4.73
N GLY A 76 -15.93 -15.12 5.22
CA GLY A 76 -15.56 -16.50 4.91
C GLY A 76 -14.06 -16.70 4.63
N PRO A 77 -13.54 -17.93 4.79
CA PRO A 77 -12.10 -18.22 4.68
C PRO A 77 -11.53 -17.97 3.28
N ASP A 78 -12.35 -18.08 2.23
CA ASP A 78 -11.93 -17.86 0.82
C ASP A 78 -12.18 -16.43 0.33
N ALA A 79 -12.74 -15.56 1.18
CA ALA A 79 -13.19 -14.23 0.78
C ALA A 79 -12.05 -13.19 0.86
N ALA A 80 -10.98 -13.43 0.09
CA ALA A 80 -9.84 -12.53 0.03
C ALA A 80 -10.23 -11.12 -0.46
N GLY A 81 -9.77 -10.11 0.27
CA GLY A 81 -9.79 -8.72 -0.17
C GLY A 81 -8.65 -8.44 -1.13
N VAL A 82 -8.90 -7.71 -2.21
CA VAL A 82 -7.89 -7.32 -3.20
C VAL A 82 -8.09 -5.87 -3.62
N CYS A 83 -7.02 -5.08 -3.55
CA CYS A 83 -6.98 -3.74 -4.13
C CYS A 83 -5.78 -3.62 -5.07
N ARG A 84 -6.00 -3.05 -6.25
CA ARG A 84 -4.93 -2.76 -7.21
C ARG A 84 -4.89 -1.28 -7.53
N LEU A 85 -3.68 -0.74 -7.51
CA LEU A 85 -3.32 0.63 -7.80
C LEU A 85 -2.52 0.67 -9.10
N ARG A 86 -2.81 1.65 -9.96
CA ARG A 86 -1.99 2.00 -11.12
C ARG A 86 -1.33 3.34 -10.87
N LYS A 87 -0.03 3.45 -11.16
CA LYS A 87 0.75 4.68 -11.02
C LYS A 87 0.77 5.42 -12.35
N HIS A 88 0.40 6.69 -12.31
CA HIS A 88 0.28 7.59 -13.46
C HIS A 88 1.36 8.69 -13.46
N GLY A 89 2.36 8.56 -12.60
CA GLY A 89 3.41 9.56 -12.42
C GLY A 89 4.38 9.66 -13.60
N ARG A 90 5.05 10.81 -13.70
CA ARG A 90 6.13 11.04 -14.69
C ARG A 90 7.46 10.45 -14.24
N VAL A 91 7.68 10.39 -12.92
CA VAL A 91 8.90 9.87 -12.29
C VAL A 91 8.72 8.41 -11.91
N VAL A 92 7.60 8.09 -11.27
CA VAL A 92 7.26 6.74 -10.84
C VAL A 92 6.14 6.18 -11.71
N THR A 93 6.35 4.99 -12.25
CA THR A 93 5.36 4.25 -13.04
C THR A 93 5.23 2.83 -12.51
N GLY A 94 4.20 2.11 -12.99
CA GLY A 94 3.96 0.71 -12.62
C GLY A 94 2.64 0.56 -11.87
N TRP A 95 2.57 -0.42 -10.98
CA TRP A 95 1.36 -0.78 -10.26
C TRP A 95 1.70 -1.39 -8.90
N ALA A 96 0.75 -1.30 -7.97
CA ALA A 96 0.81 -2.01 -6.70
C ALA A 96 -0.49 -2.78 -6.49
N GLU A 97 -0.42 -3.92 -5.82
CA GLU A 97 -1.57 -4.72 -5.45
C GLU A 97 -1.36 -5.24 -4.04
N PHE A 98 -2.42 -5.18 -3.23
CA PHE A 98 -2.42 -5.87 -1.96
C PHE A 98 -3.60 -6.80 -1.84
N GLU A 99 -3.33 -7.93 -1.20
CA GLU A 99 -4.31 -8.94 -0.85
C GLU A 99 -4.37 -9.10 0.67
N VAL A 100 -5.59 -9.28 1.16
CA VAL A 100 -5.91 -9.48 2.57
C VAL A 100 -6.68 -10.79 2.67
N ARG A 101 -6.09 -11.79 3.33
CA ARG A 101 -6.66 -13.13 3.45
C ARG A 101 -6.78 -13.52 4.91
N ALA A 102 -7.92 -14.09 5.32
CA ALA A 102 -8.03 -14.71 6.63
C ALA A 102 -7.08 -15.90 6.72
N GLU A 103 -6.42 -16.10 7.86
CA GLU A 103 -5.60 -17.30 8.09
C GLU A 103 -6.40 -18.35 8.89
N PRO A 104 -6.17 -19.65 8.63
CA PRO A 104 -6.67 -20.71 9.50
C PRO A 104 -6.18 -20.51 10.94
N GLY A 105 -7.10 -20.52 11.91
CA GLY A 105 -6.78 -20.25 13.31
C GLY A 105 -6.86 -18.77 13.72
N GLY A 106 -7.26 -17.88 12.80
CA GLY A 106 -7.52 -16.47 13.07
C GLY A 106 -6.39 -15.53 12.64
N GLY A 107 -6.72 -14.25 12.55
CA GLY A 107 -5.84 -13.22 12.02
C GLY A 107 -5.84 -13.15 10.50
N THR A 108 -4.83 -12.48 9.95
CA THR A 108 -4.80 -12.08 8.55
C THR A 108 -3.39 -12.17 7.95
N LEU A 109 -3.31 -12.71 6.74
CA LEU A 109 -2.16 -12.63 5.85
C LEU A 109 -2.34 -11.45 4.89
N VAL A 110 -1.38 -10.55 4.90
CA VAL A 110 -1.25 -9.46 3.93
C VAL A 110 -0.16 -9.80 2.94
N VAL A 111 -0.50 -9.75 1.66
CA VAL A 111 0.46 -9.86 0.56
C VAL A 111 0.47 -8.55 -0.20
N TRP A 112 1.61 -7.86 -0.21
CA TRP A 112 1.83 -6.68 -1.04
C TRP A 112 2.74 -7.04 -2.20
N THR A 113 2.32 -6.73 -3.42
CA THR A 113 3.11 -6.91 -4.63
C THR A 113 3.18 -5.58 -5.36
N GLU A 114 4.38 -5.17 -5.74
CA GLU A 114 4.58 -3.89 -6.41
C GLU A 114 5.59 -4.01 -7.54
N GLU A 115 5.18 -3.52 -8.69
CA GLU A 115 6.05 -3.25 -9.81
C GLU A 115 6.29 -1.75 -9.88
N ILE A 116 7.56 -1.37 -9.75
CA ILE A 116 7.97 0.03 -9.75
C ILE A 116 8.98 0.31 -10.86
N GLY A 117 8.72 1.38 -11.59
CA GLY A 117 9.65 2.02 -12.50
C GLY A 117 10.02 3.40 -12.00
N VAL A 118 11.31 3.73 -12.02
CA VAL A 118 11.77 5.09 -11.73
C VAL A 118 12.48 5.63 -12.95
N ARG A 119 11.98 6.73 -13.50
CA ARG A 119 12.57 7.41 -14.65
C ARG A 119 13.97 7.90 -14.27
N GLY A 120 14.94 7.64 -15.16
CA GLY A 120 16.35 8.02 -14.95
C GLY A 120 17.17 6.99 -14.16
N VAL A 121 16.54 5.95 -13.59
CA VAL A 121 17.30 4.87 -12.93
C VAL A 121 17.58 3.74 -13.95
N PRO A 122 18.86 3.36 -14.16
CA PRO A 122 19.22 2.29 -15.09
C PRO A 122 18.58 0.95 -14.70
N ARG A 123 18.27 0.11 -15.71
CA ARG A 123 17.70 -1.23 -15.47
C ARG A 123 18.59 -2.11 -14.59
N ALA A 124 19.92 -1.95 -14.68
CA ALA A 124 20.88 -2.67 -13.85
C ALA A 124 20.74 -2.38 -12.35
N ALA A 125 20.19 -1.22 -11.97
CA ALA A 125 19.89 -0.90 -10.57
C ALA A 125 18.57 -1.53 -10.08
N GLY A 126 17.90 -2.32 -10.93
CA GLY A 126 16.64 -2.97 -10.64
C GLY A 126 16.61 -3.78 -9.32
N PRO A 127 17.61 -4.66 -9.05
CA PRO A 127 17.69 -5.41 -7.80
C PRO A 127 17.81 -4.52 -6.55
N VAL A 128 18.59 -3.44 -6.63
CA VAL A 128 18.74 -2.47 -5.53
C VAL A 128 17.43 -1.75 -5.27
N LEU A 129 16.75 -1.28 -6.32
CA LEU A 129 15.43 -0.67 -6.21
C LEU A 129 14.40 -1.63 -5.59
N GLY A 130 14.40 -2.90 -6.01
CA GLY A 130 13.50 -3.92 -5.47
C GLY A 130 13.79 -4.22 -3.99
N GLY A 131 15.07 -4.29 -3.61
CA GLY A 131 15.48 -4.45 -2.22
C GLY A 131 15.08 -3.28 -1.34
N ALA A 132 15.32 -2.05 -1.80
CA ALA A 132 14.91 -0.83 -1.10
C ALA A 132 13.38 -0.74 -0.95
N GLY A 133 12.64 -1.02 -2.02
CA GLY A 133 11.18 -1.08 -2.00
C GLY A 133 10.67 -2.10 -0.98
N ARG A 134 11.21 -3.34 -1.01
CA ARG A 134 10.86 -4.38 -0.03
C ARG A 134 11.10 -3.96 1.41
N PHE A 135 12.21 -3.25 1.69
CA PHE A 135 12.53 -2.76 3.02
C PHE A 135 11.55 -1.67 3.48
N VAL A 136 11.35 -0.63 2.66
CA VAL A 136 10.49 0.51 2.99
C VAL A 136 9.04 0.07 3.15
N PHE A 137 8.48 -0.68 2.20
CA PHE A 137 7.11 -1.16 2.30
C PHE A 137 6.95 -2.24 3.37
N GLY A 138 7.99 -3.02 3.67
CA GLY A 138 8.03 -3.88 4.84
C GLY A 138 7.79 -3.11 6.13
N ARG A 139 8.57 -2.04 6.35
CA ARG A 139 8.42 -1.14 7.52
C ARG A 139 7.06 -0.46 7.53
N ALA A 140 6.57 -0.01 6.37
CA ALA A 140 5.30 0.69 6.28
C ALA A 140 4.12 -0.20 6.69
N LEU A 141 4.10 -1.45 6.20
CA LEU A 141 3.12 -2.45 6.62
C LEU A 141 3.26 -2.78 8.11
N ASP A 142 4.48 -2.92 8.62
CA ASP A 142 4.71 -3.14 10.04
C ASP A 142 4.09 -2.02 10.90
N GLY A 143 4.27 -0.75 10.49
CA GLY A 143 3.68 0.41 11.16
C GLY A 143 2.14 0.43 11.11
N LEU A 144 1.55 0.16 9.94
CA LEU A 144 0.10 0.08 9.78
C LEU A 144 -0.52 -1.04 10.64
N LEU A 145 0.15 -2.18 10.75
CA LEU A 145 -0.38 -3.36 11.43
C LEU A 145 -0.07 -3.36 12.93
N ALA A 146 0.95 -2.63 13.39
CA ALA A 146 1.34 -2.58 14.80
C ALA A 146 0.40 -1.75 15.68
N HIS A 147 -0.33 -0.78 15.11
CA HIS A 147 -1.22 0.07 15.91
C HIS A 147 -2.34 -0.79 16.53
N ARG A 148 -2.38 -1.02 17.84
CA ARG A 148 -3.64 -1.49 18.44
C ARG A 148 -4.65 -0.36 18.28
N PRO A 149 -5.93 -0.61 17.93
CA PRO A 149 -6.94 0.41 18.18
C PRO A 149 -6.80 0.83 19.65
N GLY A 150 -6.77 2.14 19.91
CA GLY A 150 -6.87 2.62 21.28
C GLY A 150 -8.03 1.88 21.93
N ARG A 151 -7.79 1.27 23.10
CA ARG A 151 -8.91 0.91 23.95
C ARG A 151 -9.63 2.23 24.20
N ASP A 152 -10.78 2.43 23.58
CA ASP A 152 -11.74 3.39 24.13
C ASP A 152 -12.04 2.89 25.54
N THR A 153 -11.44 3.58 26.49
CA THR A 153 -11.78 3.50 27.90
C THR A 153 -13.20 4.03 28.03
N ARG A 154 -14.13 3.09 28.21
CA ARG A 154 -15.44 3.15 28.88
C ARG A 154 -16.38 4.31 28.53
#